data_AF-A0AAP9UFW5-F1
#
_entry.id   AF-A0AAP9UFW5-F1
#
_cell.length_a   1.000
_cell.length_b   1.000
_cell.length_c   1.000
_cell.angle_alpha   90.00
_cell.angle_beta   90.00
_cell.angle_gamma   90.00
#
_symmetry.space_group_name_H-M   'P 1'
#
loop_
_entity.id
_entity.type
_entity.pdbx_description
1 polymer ?
#
loop_
_entity_poly.entity_id
_entity_poly.type
_entity_poly.pdbx_seq_one_letter_code
_entity_poly.pdbx_strand_id
1 'polypeptide(L)'
;MSEQYVYEYKDITVSGYDFEKIIELKIVREINEHAKLKIRGIISEENEDKYVEEANDKSFINISVNDNENNIKNLFQGIVTDISIDTQNNVRILEIEALSRTYLMDIKKMVRTFQDENYTYMDVINILNNENGNVLAMDNITDDKKIDKLIVQYKETDWELIKRLASHFNAGLIPECQLDGTKYIIGMRKDGISYSLDEFNYSIKKSIHEYKEKYENGIETLNDMNLISYEITTNKMLNLCEAVNFNGKNLYVYKAIIEICDSEFINKYVLRDEKGMKIQKRYNDKLIGLSLKGNILDTKNDVVKIKLDIDSSQNKDTAKWFPYSTVYSSEDGTGWYCMPEVGDAIRLYFPDNEEKNAYAISSVNLKSSNSKKRSDPSVKNIGTKYGKQLVMKPGAVEIIGGNNLLMRMTDDGGIEIKSDKKIILDAQDDIEIKGKAKVSIKGDEGVDLTQNSANLAIKDDVKMTGGKVKIE
;
A
#
# COMPACT_ATOMS: atom_id res chain seq x y z
N MET A 1 20.20 37.30 32.39
CA MET A 1 19.09 36.79 31.57
C MET A 1 18.75 37.90 30.60
N SER A 2 19.01 37.72 29.32
CA SER A 2 18.47 38.64 28.31
C SER A 2 16.96 38.44 28.29
N GLU A 3 16.20 39.46 28.66
CA GLU A 3 14.75 39.45 28.52
C GLU A 3 14.42 39.21 27.04
N GLN A 4 13.73 38.11 26.75
CA GLN A 4 13.24 37.83 25.40
C GLN A 4 12.17 38.89 25.06
N TYR A 5 12.28 39.46 23.86
CA TYR A 5 11.33 40.44 23.35
C TYR A 5 9.90 39.90 23.40
N VAL A 6 8.97 40.72 23.89
CA VAL A 6 7.54 40.39 23.93
C VAL A 6 6.90 40.99 22.69
N TYR A 7 6.44 40.13 21.79
CA TYR A 7 5.77 40.57 20.56
C TYR A 7 4.37 41.11 20.85
N GLU A 8 3.97 42.14 20.13
CA GLU A 8 2.63 42.72 20.14
C GLU A 8 2.00 42.63 18.73
N TYR A 9 0.70 42.98 18.61
CA TYR A 9 -0.01 42.92 17.33
C TYR A 9 0.66 43.76 16.21
N LYS A 10 1.31 44.87 16.59
CA LYS A 10 1.99 45.80 15.68
C LYS A 10 3.26 45.21 15.05
N ASP A 11 3.79 44.14 15.64
CA ASP A 11 4.99 43.48 15.18
C ASP A 11 4.71 42.46 14.07
N ILE A 12 3.43 42.17 13.81
CA ILE A 12 3.00 41.16 12.85
C ILE A 12 2.98 41.75 11.46
N THR A 13 3.55 41.01 10.53
CA THR A 13 3.44 41.27 9.10
C THR A 13 2.69 40.11 8.45
N VAL A 14 1.65 40.45 7.66
CA VAL A 14 0.90 39.51 6.85
C VAL A 14 1.24 39.76 5.39
N SER A 15 1.88 38.80 4.73
CA SER A 15 2.20 38.93 3.31
C SER A 15 1.00 38.51 2.46
N GLY A 16 0.60 39.36 1.51
CA GLY A 16 -0.47 39.11 0.54
C GLY A 16 -1.84 39.69 0.93
N TYR A 17 -2.00 40.16 2.17
CA TYR A 17 -3.25 40.71 2.68
C TYR A 17 -2.94 41.86 3.64
N ASP A 18 -3.53 43.04 3.37
CA ASP A 18 -3.28 44.25 4.15
C ASP A 18 -4.39 44.45 5.17
N PHE A 19 -4.06 44.18 6.44
CA PHE A 19 -4.96 44.40 7.58
C PHE A 19 -4.65 45.75 8.23
N GLU A 20 -5.68 46.60 8.39
CA GLU A 20 -5.57 47.82 9.20
C GLU A 20 -5.45 47.48 10.69
N LYS A 21 -6.17 46.43 11.12
CA LYS A 21 -6.13 45.92 12.48
C LYS A 21 -6.43 44.43 12.52
N ILE A 22 -5.52 43.65 13.10
CA ILE A 22 -5.77 42.24 13.40
C ILE A 22 -6.64 42.14 14.67
N ILE A 23 -7.76 41.45 14.58
CA ILE A 23 -8.69 41.19 15.69
C ILE A 23 -8.34 39.85 16.35
N GLU A 24 -8.08 38.84 15.54
CA GLU A 24 -7.75 37.49 15.98
C GLU A 24 -6.65 36.92 15.10
N LEU A 25 -5.65 36.31 15.72
CA LEU A 25 -4.68 35.44 15.04
C LEU A 25 -4.55 34.16 15.84
N LYS A 26 -4.67 33.01 15.17
CA LYS A 26 -4.48 31.70 15.77
C LYS A 26 -3.72 30.79 14.84
N ILE A 27 -2.55 30.33 15.27
CA ILE A 27 -1.75 29.32 14.58
C ILE A 27 -1.68 28.08 15.45
N VAL A 28 -2.20 26.96 14.95
CA VAL A 28 -2.18 25.65 15.64
C VAL A 28 -1.22 24.72 14.91
N ARG A 29 -0.26 24.16 15.63
CA ARG A 29 0.67 23.13 15.15
C ARG A 29 0.58 21.93 16.07
N GLU A 30 0.40 20.75 15.50
CA GLU A 30 0.29 19.48 16.23
C GLU A 30 0.90 18.36 15.41
N ILE A 31 1.48 17.35 16.07
CA ILE A 31 2.06 16.19 15.39
C ILE A 31 0.98 15.45 14.60
N ASN A 32 1.32 15.00 13.39
CA ASN A 32 0.46 14.34 12.38
C ASN A 32 -0.65 15.21 11.76
N GLU A 33 -0.80 16.45 12.19
CA GLU A 33 -1.75 17.40 11.61
C GLU A 33 -1.02 18.38 10.69
N HIS A 34 -1.75 19.03 9.78
CA HIS A 34 -1.23 20.21 9.10
C HIS A 34 -1.24 21.40 10.07
N ALA A 35 -0.25 22.30 9.96
CA ALA A 35 -0.35 23.56 10.70
C ALA A 35 -1.54 24.35 10.16
N LYS A 36 -2.34 24.92 11.06
CA LYS A 36 -3.56 25.65 10.71
C LYS A 36 -3.43 27.10 11.15
N LEU A 37 -3.76 28.02 10.26
CA LEU A 37 -3.88 29.44 10.52
C LEU A 37 -5.36 29.81 10.46
N LYS A 38 -5.78 30.62 11.42
CA LYS A 38 -7.00 31.44 11.34
C LYS A 38 -6.60 32.87 11.66
N ILE A 39 -6.91 33.80 10.76
CA ILE A 39 -6.68 35.23 10.97
C ILE A 39 -7.95 36.00 10.62
N ARG A 40 -8.29 36.95 11.47
CA ARG A 40 -9.44 37.84 11.30
C ARG A 40 -9.04 39.27 11.60
N GLY A 41 -9.42 40.20 10.75
CA GLY A 41 -9.06 41.61 10.95
C GLY A 41 -9.81 42.57 10.05
N ILE A 42 -9.71 43.85 10.40
CA ILE A 42 -10.30 44.97 9.66
C ILE A 42 -9.41 45.26 8.45
N ILE A 43 -10.04 45.45 7.30
CA ILE A 43 -9.40 45.86 6.05
C ILE A 43 -9.95 47.23 5.60
N SER A 44 -9.17 47.97 4.81
CA SER A 44 -9.57 49.28 4.31
C SER A 44 -10.77 49.18 3.36
N GLU A 45 -11.58 50.25 3.30
CA GLU A 45 -12.70 50.32 2.36
C GLU A 45 -12.25 50.24 0.88
N GLU A 46 -11.01 50.67 0.59
CA GLU A 46 -10.42 50.61 -0.76
C GLU A 46 -10.15 49.18 -1.25
N ASN A 47 -10.03 48.21 -0.32
CA ASN A 47 -9.75 46.82 -0.64
C ASN A 47 -11.03 45.96 -0.83
N GLU A 48 -12.22 46.59 -0.86
CA GLU A 48 -13.59 46.05 -1.07
C GLU A 48 -13.72 44.51 -1.00
N ASP A 49 -14.01 43.87 -2.14
CA ASP A 49 -14.23 42.42 -2.30
C ASP A 49 -13.04 41.74 -3.00
N LYS A 50 -12.02 42.52 -3.39
CA LYS A 50 -10.89 42.09 -4.23
C LYS A 50 -10.18 40.87 -3.65
N TYR A 51 -9.96 40.83 -2.34
CA TYR A 51 -9.28 39.69 -1.71
C TYR A 51 -10.03 38.37 -1.89
N VAL A 52 -11.37 38.41 -1.86
CA VAL A 52 -12.20 37.23 -2.09
C VAL A 52 -12.31 36.93 -3.58
N GLU A 53 -12.51 37.94 -4.42
CA GLU A 53 -12.67 37.78 -5.88
C GLU A 53 -11.39 37.27 -6.58
N GLU A 54 -10.21 37.67 -6.11
CA GLU A 54 -8.92 37.25 -6.69
C GLU A 54 -8.36 35.95 -6.08
N ALA A 55 -8.89 35.52 -4.93
CA ALA A 55 -8.45 34.31 -4.27
C ALA A 55 -8.69 33.07 -5.14
N ASN A 56 -7.71 32.17 -5.17
CA ASN A 56 -7.75 30.96 -5.98
C ASN A 56 -6.97 29.83 -5.30
N ASP A 57 -6.87 28.69 -5.97
CA ASP A 57 -6.22 27.47 -5.49
C ASP A 57 -4.69 27.60 -5.28
N LYS A 58 -4.11 28.75 -5.61
CA LYS A 58 -2.68 29.09 -5.40
C LYS A 58 -2.50 30.26 -4.43
N SER A 59 -3.58 30.79 -3.86
CA SER A 59 -3.51 31.85 -2.86
C SER A 59 -2.70 31.38 -1.65
N PHE A 60 -1.73 32.22 -1.26
CA PHE A 60 -0.75 31.91 -0.24
C PHE A 60 -0.70 33.04 0.79
N ILE A 61 -0.43 32.69 2.03
CA ILE A 61 -0.30 33.62 3.14
C ILE A 61 0.96 33.30 3.95
N ASN A 62 1.69 34.33 4.35
CA ASN A 62 2.80 34.25 5.29
C ASN A 62 2.57 35.20 6.46
N ILE A 63 2.78 34.69 7.67
CA ILE A 63 2.69 35.43 8.92
C ILE A 63 4.09 35.44 9.54
N SER A 64 4.64 36.63 9.73
CA SER A 64 5.91 36.84 10.41
C SER A 64 5.76 37.88 11.52
N VAL A 65 6.70 37.87 12.46
CA VAL A 65 6.86 38.91 13.47
C VAL A 65 8.24 39.54 13.37
N ASN A 66 8.33 40.83 13.65
CA ASN A 66 9.58 41.58 13.67
C ASN A 66 9.88 41.99 15.11
N ASP A 67 11.10 41.76 15.59
CA ASP A 67 11.52 42.32 16.88
C ASP A 67 12.04 43.77 16.72
N ASN A 68 12.37 44.40 17.85
CA ASN A 68 12.93 45.75 17.88
C ASN A 68 14.26 45.92 17.13
N GLU A 69 14.95 44.82 16.79
CA GLU A 69 16.20 44.82 16.04
C GLU A 69 15.99 44.55 14.54
N ASN A 70 14.72 44.53 14.08
CA ASN A 70 14.29 44.15 12.73
C ASN A 70 14.63 42.70 12.34
N ASN A 71 14.80 41.80 13.31
CA ASN A 71 14.91 40.38 13.00
C ASN A 71 13.51 39.84 12.67
N ILE A 72 13.35 39.35 11.45
CA ILE A 72 12.10 38.77 10.97
C ILE A 72 12.05 37.30 11.37
N LYS A 73 11.00 36.90 12.07
CA LYS A 73 10.71 35.51 12.40
C LYS A 73 9.39 35.07 11.78
N ASN A 74 9.47 34.10 10.86
CA ASN A 74 8.28 33.49 10.27
C ASN A 74 7.58 32.60 11.29
N LEU A 75 6.27 32.78 11.44
CA LEU A 75 5.41 31.99 12.32
C LEU A 75 4.64 30.92 11.56
N PHE A 76 4.16 31.27 10.36
CA PHE A 76 3.35 30.39 9.54
C PHE A 76 3.42 30.78 8.08
N GLN A 77 3.41 29.77 7.21
CA GLN A 77 3.26 29.96 5.80
C GLN A 77 2.47 28.80 5.20
N GLY A 78 1.52 29.12 4.33
CA GLY A 78 0.54 28.12 3.90
C GLY A 78 -0.37 28.59 2.77
N ILE A 79 -1.19 27.64 2.33
CA ILE A 79 -2.18 27.84 1.27
C ILE A 79 -3.50 28.23 1.92
N VAL A 80 -4.12 29.28 1.39
CA VAL A 80 -5.44 29.72 1.82
C VAL A 80 -6.46 28.65 1.42
N THR A 81 -7.23 28.15 2.40
CA THR A 81 -8.27 27.16 2.18
C THR A 81 -9.65 27.79 2.14
N ASP A 82 -9.86 28.82 2.97
CA ASP A 82 -11.12 29.53 3.06
C ASP A 82 -10.84 31.02 3.27
N ILE A 83 -11.63 31.87 2.61
CA ILE A 83 -11.54 33.32 2.70
C ILE A 83 -12.94 33.91 2.63
N SER A 84 -13.24 34.88 3.49
CA SER A 84 -14.54 35.52 3.54
C SER A 84 -14.44 36.95 4.06
N ILE A 85 -15.41 37.79 3.68
CA ILE A 85 -15.55 39.15 4.18
C ILE A 85 -16.94 39.28 4.82
N ASP A 86 -16.96 39.66 6.09
CA ASP A 86 -18.18 40.03 6.81
C ASP A 86 -18.23 41.56 6.98
N THR A 87 -19.37 42.18 6.64
CA THR A 87 -19.54 43.63 6.71
C THR A 87 -20.60 43.97 7.74
N GLN A 88 -20.21 44.68 8.80
CA GLN A 88 -21.11 45.13 9.87
C GLN A 88 -20.88 46.62 10.15
N ASN A 89 -21.95 47.44 10.07
CA ASN A 89 -21.88 48.89 10.29
C ASN A 89 -20.78 49.61 9.48
N ASN A 90 -20.63 49.26 8.20
CA ASN A 90 -19.55 49.71 7.29
C ASN A 90 -18.12 49.30 7.69
N VAL A 91 -17.93 48.47 8.72
CA VAL A 91 -16.64 47.85 9.00
C VAL A 91 -16.57 46.53 8.26
N ARG A 92 -15.57 46.37 7.38
CA ARG A 92 -15.29 45.13 6.67
C ARG A 92 -14.27 44.30 7.46
N ILE A 93 -14.63 43.05 7.72
CA ILE A 93 -13.79 42.11 8.46
C ILE A 93 -13.44 40.96 7.52
N LEU A 94 -12.16 40.86 7.18
CA LEU A 94 -11.61 39.75 6.41
C LEU A 94 -11.26 38.61 7.36
N GLU A 95 -11.70 37.40 7.02
CA GLU A 95 -11.39 36.16 7.71
C GLU A 95 -10.74 35.18 6.72
N ILE A 96 -9.57 34.67 7.10
CA ILE A 96 -8.79 33.72 6.29
C ILE A 96 -8.47 32.50 7.14
N GLU A 97 -8.75 31.32 6.61
CA GLU A 97 -8.22 30.06 7.09
C GLU A 97 -7.21 29.50 6.09
N ALA A 98 -6.09 28.98 6.60
CA ALA A 98 -5.02 28.45 5.78
C ALA A 98 -4.35 27.23 6.42
N LEU A 99 -3.82 26.34 5.58
CA LEU A 99 -3.08 25.15 5.99
C LEU A 99 -1.63 25.21 5.50
N SER A 100 -0.70 24.65 6.26
CA SER A 100 0.69 24.50 5.82
C SER A 100 0.77 23.76 4.49
N ARG A 101 1.81 24.03 3.69
CA ARG A 101 1.97 23.46 2.34
C ARG A 101 1.95 21.93 2.26
N THR A 102 2.17 21.21 3.37
CA THR A 102 1.97 19.75 3.45
C THR A 102 0.53 19.33 3.13
N TYR A 103 -0.44 20.23 3.26
CA TYR A 103 -1.82 20.03 2.84
C TYR A 103 -1.94 19.66 1.36
N LEU A 104 -1.05 20.17 0.49
CA LEU A 104 -1.06 19.85 -0.94
C LEU A 104 -0.87 18.34 -1.20
N MET A 105 -0.22 17.62 -0.28
CA MET A 105 -0.04 16.17 -0.33
C MET A 105 -1.24 15.37 0.22
N ASP A 106 -2.23 16.05 0.81
CA ASP A 106 -3.41 15.45 1.47
C ASP A 106 -4.73 15.75 0.72
N ILE A 107 -4.66 16.12 -0.55
CA ILE A 107 -5.85 16.44 -1.37
C ILE A 107 -6.33 15.22 -2.15
N LYS A 108 -5.44 14.61 -2.95
CA LYS A 108 -5.82 13.57 -3.92
C LYS A 108 -5.54 12.18 -3.35
N LYS A 109 -6.57 11.33 -3.31
CA LYS A 109 -6.43 9.91 -2.99
C LYS A 109 -5.82 9.16 -4.18
N MET A 110 -4.84 8.32 -3.88
CA MET A 110 -4.06 7.56 -4.85
C MET A 110 -4.32 6.05 -4.71
N VAL A 111 -3.99 5.32 -5.78
CA VAL A 111 -4.04 3.85 -5.83
C VAL A 111 -2.79 3.36 -6.56
N ARG A 112 -1.85 2.75 -5.84
CA ARG A 112 -0.57 2.23 -6.38
C ARG A 112 0.13 1.28 -5.41
N THR A 113 1.13 0.55 -5.89
CA THR A 113 1.96 -0.33 -5.06
C THR A 113 3.47 -0.10 -5.20
N PHE A 114 4.21 -0.49 -4.17
CA PHE A 114 5.67 -0.54 -4.14
C PHE A 114 6.10 -1.95 -3.74
N GLN A 115 6.70 -2.68 -4.70
CA GLN A 115 7.07 -4.09 -4.55
C GLN A 115 8.57 -4.34 -4.37
N ASP A 116 9.42 -3.34 -4.65
CA ASP A 116 10.88 -3.52 -4.68
C ASP A 116 11.44 -3.64 -3.25
N GLU A 117 11.85 -4.84 -2.87
CA GLU A 117 12.42 -5.10 -1.54
C GLU A 117 13.78 -4.41 -1.31
N ASN A 118 14.38 -3.80 -2.33
CA ASN A 118 15.56 -2.97 -2.17
C ASN A 118 15.25 -1.54 -1.73
N TYR A 119 14.00 -1.08 -1.89
CA TYR A 119 13.61 0.25 -1.44
C TYR A 119 13.64 0.34 0.08
N THR A 120 14.16 1.46 0.55
CA THR A 120 13.98 1.94 1.92
C THR A 120 12.61 2.59 2.08
N TYR A 121 12.18 2.75 3.33
CA TYR A 121 11.01 3.59 3.63
C TYR A 121 11.19 5.01 3.07
N MET A 122 12.40 5.54 3.16
CA MET A 122 12.73 6.86 2.64
C MET A 122 12.72 6.92 1.11
N ASP A 123 13.11 5.85 0.41
CA ASP A 123 13.00 5.77 -1.06
C ASP A 123 11.54 5.88 -1.52
N VAL A 124 10.64 5.13 -0.87
CA VAL A 124 9.20 5.22 -1.15
C VAL A 124 8.71 6.64 -0.92
N ILE A 125 9.06 7.24 0.22
CA ILE A 125 8.66 8.61 0.57
C ILE A 125 9.21 9.65 -0.42
N ASN A 126 10.46 9.48 -0.89
CA ASN A 126 11.07 10.35 -1.87
C ASN A 126 10.36 10.30 -3.22
N ILE A 127 9.84 9.13 -3.64
CA ILE A 127 8.98 9.04 -4.83
C ILE A 127 7.74 9.93 -4.67
N LEU A 128 7.06 9.85 -3.51
CA LEU A 128 5.89 10.70 -3.21
C LEU A 128 6.26 12.19 -3.20
N ASN A 129 7.38 12.54 -2.57
CA ASN A 129 7.86 13.91 -2.45
C ASN A 129 8.19 14.55 -3.81
N ASN A 130 8.82 13.79 -4.71
CA ASN A 130 9.20 14.26 -6.04
C ASN A 130 7.96 14.54 -6.91
N GLU A 131 6.94 13.69 -6.81
CA GLU A 131 5.67 13.89 -7.52
C GLU A 131 4.87 15.10 -7.02
N ASN A 132 5.10 15.54 -5.78
CA ASN A 132 4.46 16.69 -5.15
C ASN A 132 5.30 17.99 -5.25
N GLY A 133 6.18 18.10 -6.25
CA GLY A 133 6.90 19.35 -6.53
C GLY A 133 8.16 19.57 -5.69
N ASN A 134 8.96 18.51 -5.48
CA ASN A 134 10.23 18.52 -4.74
C ASN A 134 10.06 18.89 -3.25
N VAL A 135 9.17 18.18 -2.56
CA VAL A 135 9.03 18.26 -1.11
C VAL A 135 10.32 17.82 -0.42
N LEU A 136 10.76 18.53 0.62
CA LEU A 136 11.94 18.12 1.41
C LEU A 136 11.49 17.50 2.73
N ALA A 137 11.92 16.26 2.96
CA ALA A 137 11.67 15.54 4.19
C ALA A 137 12.97 15.27 4.94
N MET A 138 12.97 15.48 6.25
CA MET A 138 14.07 15.09 7.13
C MET A 138 13.66 13.83 7.90
N ASP A 139 14.37 12.72 7.65
CA ASP A 139 14.17 11.48 8.38
C ASP A 139 15.11 11.40 9.59
N ASN A 140 14.54 11.22 10.79
CA ASN A 140 15.29 11.02 12.03
C ASN A 140 15.12 9.63 12.62
N ILE A 141 14.36 8.72 11.98
CA ILE A 141 13.89 7.49 12.63
C ILE A 141 13.97 6.23 11.78
N THR A 142 13.90 6.31 10.45
CA THR A 142 13.82 5.07 9.65
C THR A 142 15.18 4.37 9.49
N ASP A 143 16.29 5.11 9.63
CA ASP A 143 17.68 4.58 9.64
C ASP A 143 17.97 3.66 8.44
N ASP A 144 17.63 4.14 7.23
CA ASP A 144 17.77 3.42 5.95
C ASP A 144 17.13 2.02 5.92
N LYS A 145 16.15 1.77 6.79
CA LYS A 145 15.47 0.47 6.84
C LYS A 145 14.74 0.20 5.53
N LYS A 146 14.98 -0.99 4.97
CA LYS A 146 14.27 -1.51 3.80
C LYS A 146 12.80 -1.83 4.10
N ILE A 147 11.96 -1.69 3.09
CA ILE A 147 10.61 -2.25 3.13
C ILE A 147 10.72 -3.78 3.15
N ASP A 148 9.97 -4.42 4.05
CA ASP A 148 9.97 -5.87 4.25
C ASP A 148 8.72 -6.54 3.65
N LYS A 149 7.77 -5.73 3.18
CA LYS A 149 6.50 -6.15 2.59
C LYS A 149 6.12 -5.26 1.43
N LEU A 150 5.11 -5.72 0.68
CA LEU A 150 4.40 -4.88 -0.27
C LEU A 150 3.87 -3.64 0.46
N ILE A 151 4.09 -2.44 -0.08
CA ILE A 151 3.40 -1.24 0.36
C ILE A 151 2.30 -0.94 -0.65
N VAL A 152 1.05 -0.87 -0.18
CA VAL A 152 -0.09 -0.49 -1.02
C VAL A 152 -0.64 0.84 -0.55
N GLN A 153 -0.62 1.84 -1.42
CA GLN A 153 -1.41 3.06 -1.23
C GLN A 153 -2.78 2.80 -1.84
N TYR A 154 -3.81 2.51 -1.04
CA TYR A 154 -5.14 2.22 -1.55
C TYR A 154 -6.17 3.22 -1.02
N LYS A 155 -6.61 4.14 -1.89
CA LYS A 155 -7.54 5.22 -1.52
C LYS A 155 -7.04 6.00 -0.30
N GLU A 156 -5.74 6.24 -0.27
CA GLU A 156 -5.02 7.09 0.68
C GLU A 156 -4.36 8.22 -0.10
N THR A 157 -4.27 9.40 0.49
CA THR A 157 -3.42 10.49 -0.02
C THR A 157 -1.94 10.17 0.21
N ASP A 158 -1.05 10.96 -0.38
CA ASP A 158 0.39 10.80 -0.13
C ASP A 158 0.73 11.10 1.33
N TRP A 159 0.11 12.13 1.91
CA TRP A 159 0.27 12.44 3.33
C TRP A 159 -0.26 11.34 4.26
N GLU A 160 -1.42 10.74 3.96
CA GLU A 160 -1.94 9.59 4.71
C GLU A 160 -0.99 8.39 4.68
N LEU A 161 -0.41 8.09 3.51
CA LEU A 161 0.58 7.03 3.36
C LEU A 161 1.85 7.34 4.18
N ILE A 162 2.40 8.54 4.09
CA ILE A 162 3.62 8.91 4.84
C ILE A 162 3.36 8.83 6.35
N LYS A 163 2.19 9.28 6.83
CA LYS A 163 1.79 9.13 8.24
C LYS A 163 1.74 7.64 8.65
N ARG A 164 1.19 6.79 7.79
CA ARG A 164 1.13 5.35 8.04
C ARG A 164 2.53 4.72 8.05
N LEU A 165 3.41 5.06 7.12
CA LEU A 165 4.79 4.58 7.08
C LEU A 165 5.59 5.02 8.32
N ALA A 166 5.49 6.29 8.73
CA ALA A 166 6.13 6.78 9.95
C ALA A 166 5.64 6.04 11.21
N SER A 167 4.34 5.69 11.26
CA SER A 167 3.75 4.97 12.38
C SER A 167 4.30 3.54 12.55
N HIS A 168 4.90 2.93 11.51
CA HIS A 168 5.59 1.65 11.64
C HIS A 168 6.80 1.72 12.59
N PHE A 169 7.31 2.93 12.85
CA PHE A 169 8.40 3.22 13.79
C PHE A 169 7.89 3.90 15.08
N ASN A 170 6.58 3.85 15.32
CA ASN A 170 5.89 4.61 16.35
C ASN A 170 6.14 6.12 16.33
N ALA A 171 6.45 6.66 15.15
CA ALA A 171 6.75 8.07 14.93
C ALA A 171 5.58 8.80 14.24
N GLY A 172 5.53 10.11 14.45
CA GLY A 172 4.61 11.00 13.74
C GLY A 172 5.35 11.92 12.78
N LEU A 173 4.58 12.71 12.04
CA LEU A 173 5.07 13.75 11.14
C LEU A 173 4.95 15.13 11.77
N ILE A 174 5.92 15.99 11.49
CA ILE A 174 5.94 17.37 11.94
C ILE A 174 5.94 18.25 10.68
N PRO A 175 4.85 18.95 10.34
CA PRO A 175 4.86 19.88 9.23
C PRO A 175 5.76 21.08 9.57
N GLU A 176 6.63 21.46 8.63
CA GLU A 176 7.43 22.66 8.76
C GLU A 176 6.73 23.80 8.01
N CYS A 177 6.23 24.78 8.75
CA CYS A 177 5.46 25.92 8.23
C CYS A 177 6.17 27.26 8.39
N GLN A 178 7.38 27.31 8.95
CA GLN A 178 8.16 28.53 9.14
C GLN A 178 9.25 28.69 8.06
N LEU A 179 9.57 27.60 7.34
CA LEU A 179 10.53 27.59 6.23
C LEU A 179 9.84 27.51 4.86
N ASP A 180 10.43 28.19 3.87
CA ASP A 180 9.93 28.16 2.49
C ASP A 180 10.00 26.76 1.87
N GLY A 181 9.07 26.49 0.97
CA GLY A 181 8.81 25.19 0.34
C GLY A 181 7.85 24.29 1.14
N THR A 182 7.53 23.13 0.58
CA THR A 182 6.84 22.07 1.35
C THR A 182 7.91 21.27 2.08
N LYS A 183 7.85 21.29 3.41
CA LYS A 183 8.84 20.66 4.28
C LYS A 183 8.17 19.94 5.42
N TYR A 184 8.74 18.82 5.83
CA TYR A 184 8.31 18.11 7.04
C TYR A 184 9.43 17.24 7.61
N ILE A 185 9.24 16.82 8.86
CA ILE A 185 10.17 15.97 9.58
C ILE A 185 9.45 14.67 9.95
N ILE A 186 10.14 13.55 9.82
CA ILE A 186 9.68 12.21 10.21
C ILE A 186 10.33 11.85 11.54
N GLY A 187 9.51 11.69 12.56
CA GLY A 187 9.98 11.44 13.93
C GLY A 187 10.64 12.65 14.58
N MET A 188 11.01 12.48 15.83
CA MET A 188 11.61 13.53 16.64
C MET A 188 13.13 13.49 16.54
N ARG A 189 13.75 14.67 16.41
CA ARG A 189 15.20 14.82 16.51
C ARG A 189 15.61 14.69 17.98
N LYS A 190 16.56 13.81 18.28
CA LYS A 190 17.03 13.58 19.66
C LYS A 190 18.07 14.61 20.13
N ASP A 191 18.78 15.21 19.17
CA ASP A 191 19.85 16.17 19.45
C ASP A 191 19.38 17.59 19.15
N GLY A 192 19.03 18.35 20.19
CA GLY A 192 18.52 19.72 20.07
C GLY A 192 18.80 20.56 21.32
N ILE A 193 18.53 21.86 21.20
CA ILE A 193 18.62 22.80 22.33
C ILE A 193 17.49 22.47 23.31
N SER A 194 17.82 22.32 24.59
CA SER A 194 16.83 22.15 25.66
C SER A 194 16.53 23.50 26.30
N TYR A 195 15.26 23.90 26.32
CA TYR A 195 14.82 25.15 26.94
C TYR A 195 14.42 24.91 28.40
N SER A 196 14.85 25.77 29.32
CA SER A 196 14.34 25.77 30.70
C SER A 196 13.12 26.69 30.79
N LEU A 197 12.02 26.18 31.34
CA LEU A 197 10.79 26.93 31.57
C LEU A 197 10.40 26.86 33.06
N ASP A 198 10.06 28.03 33.62
CA ASP A 198 9.73 28.21 35.03
C ASP A 198 8.34 28.87 35.17
N GLU A 199 7.38 28.44 34.34
CA GLU A 199 6.02 29.01 34.31
C GLU A 199 5.18 28.59 35.52
N PHE A 200 4.57 29.56 36.19
CA PHE A 200 3.76 29.33 37.41
C PHE A 200 2.32 28.94 37.09
N ASN A 201 1.79 29.38 35.94
CA ASN A 201 0.41 29.11 35.51
C ASN A 201 0.41 27.97 34.50
N TYR A 202 0.03 26.77 34.94
CA TYR A 202 -0.06 25.60 34.08
C TYR A 202 -1.15 24.64 34.56
N SER A 203 -1.59 23.76 33.65
CA SER A 203 -2.49 22.65 33.98
C SER A 203 -1.84 21.31 33.68
N ILE A 204 -2.29 20.26 34.38
CA ILE A 204 -1.82 18.89 34.19
C ILE A 204 -3.01 18.04 33.78
N LYS A 205 -2.88 17.29 32.68
CA LYS A 205 -3.90 16.34 32.20
C LYS A 205 -3.28 14.96 32.08
N LYS A 206 -4.09 13.91 32.23
CA LYS A 206 -3.68 12.51 32.03
C LYS A 206 -4.69 11.81 31.13
N SER A 207 -4.25 11.39 29.95
CA SER A 207 -5.10 10.71 28.97
C SER A 207 -5.12 9.20 29.21
N ILE A 208 -5.98 8.74 30.14
CA ILE A 208 -6.10 7.31 30.49
C ILE A 208 -6.60 6.47 29.29
N HIS A 209 -7.52 7.02 28.50
CA HIS A 209 -8.04 6.35 27.30
C HIS A 209 -6.93 6.13 26.26
N GLU A 210 -6.20 7.20 25.90
CA GLU A 210 -5.08 7.15 24.95
C GLU A 210 -3.98 6.18 25.41
N TYR A 211 -3.67 6.15 26.71
CA TYR A 211 -2.73 5.17 27.27
C TYR A 211 -3.19 3.74 27.00
N LYS A 212 -4.44 3.42 27.39
CA LYS A 212 -4.95 2.05 27.29
C LYS A 212 -5.01 1.60 25.83
N GLU A 213 -5.46 2.47 24.93
CA GLU A 213 -5.47 2.21 23.49
C GLU A 213 -4.06 1.92 22.96
N LYS A 214 -3.07 2.78 23.25
CA LYS A 214 -1.71 2.59 22.75
C LYS A 214 -1.02 1.34 23.33
N TYR A 215 -1.24 1.05 24.61
CA TYR A 215 -0.64 -0.10 25.28
C TYR A 215 -1.17 -1.41 24.71
N GLU A 216 -2.50 -1.57 24.64
CA GLU A 216 -3.15 -2.79 24.16
C GLU A 216 -2.93 -3.03 22.65
N ASN A 217 -2.55 -2.00 21.91
CA ASN A 217 -2.38 -2.06 20.46
C ASN A 217 -0.95 -1.77 19.99
N GLY A 218 0.04 -2.33 20.70
CA GLY A 218 1.40 -2.49 20.18
C GLY A 218 2.46 -1.51 20.69
N ILE A 219 2.16 -0.68 21.70
CA ILE A 219 3.16 0.13 22.40
C ILE A 219 3.27 -0.31 23.88
N GLU A 220 3.61 -1.58 24.08
CA GLU A 220 3.71 -2.23 25.41
C GLU A 220 4.74 -1.57 26.35
N THR A 221 5.66 -0.76 25.82
CA THR A 221 6.66 -0.02 26.61
C THR A 221 6.11 1.20 27.37
N LEU A 222 4.83 1.53 27.17
CA LEU A 222 4.14 2.65 27.84
C LEU A 222 3.63 2.26 29.22
N ASN A 223 3.64 3.23 30.12
CA ASN A 223 2.79 3.23 31.30
C ASN A 223 1.87 4.46 31.27
N ASP A 224 0.91 4.49 32.18
CA ASP A 224 -0.09 5.56 32.26
C ASP A 224 0.53 6.93 32.57
N MET A 225 1.66 6.98 33.30
CA MET A 225 2.41 8.22 33.57
C MET A 225 2.97 8.84 32.30
N ASN A 226 3.20 8.06 31.24
CA ASN A 226 3.68 8.58 29.96
C ASN A 226 2.64 9.40 29.20
N LEU A 227 1.37 9.32 29.58
CA LEU A 227 0.27 10.08 28.96
C LEU A 227 -0.16 11.26 29.85
N ILE A 228 0.73 11.71 30.73
CA ILE A 228 0.59 12.99 31.41
C ILE A 228 1.08 14.09 30.47
N SER A 229 0.27 15.12 30.30
CA SER A 229 0.61 16.33 29.56
C SER A 229 0.54 17.58 30.44
N TYR A 230 1.47 18.48 30.22
CA TYR A 230 1.50 19.79 30.86
C TYR A 230 1.06 20.85 29.86
N GLU A 231 0.01 21.59 30.18
CA GLU A 231 -0.43 22.72 29.36
C GLU A 231 0.08 24.00 29.99
N ILE A 232 1.00 24.67 29.31
CA ILE A 232 1.69 25.88 29.79
C ILE A 232 1.40 27.05 28.88
N THR A 233 1.54 28.26 29.42
CA THR A 233 1.56 29.52 28.65
C THR A 233 2.89 30.22 28.89
N THR A 234 3.53 30.72 27.84
CA THR A 234 4.82 31.39 27.94
C THR A 234 5.00 32.42 26.82
N ASN A 235 5.90 33.39 27.01
CA ASN A 235 6.33 34.30 25.95
C ASN A 235 7.41 33.69 25.03
N LYS A 236 8.00 32.55 25.42
CA LYS A 236 9.01 31.87 24.60
C LYS A 236 8.35 31.18 23.40
N MET A 237 8.91 31.41 22.21
CA MET A 237 8.48 30.75 20.99
C MET A 237 9.25 29.45 20.76
N LEU A 238 8.57 28.33 21.03
CA LEU A 238 9.05 26.97 20.84
C LEU A 238 8.43 26.31 19.60
N ASN A 239 9.13 25.36 19.02
CA ASN A 239 8.69 24.50 17.92
C ASN A 239 8.26 23.12 18.41
N LEU A 240 7.53 22.41 17.56
CA LEU A 240 7.15 21.03 17.83
C LEU A 240 8.39 20.17 18.04
N CYS A 241 8.29 19.25 19.01
CA CYS A 241 9.33 18.32 19.41
C CYS A 241 10.63 18.94 19.94
N GLU A 242 10.68 20.25 20.22
CA GLU A 242 11.78 20.83 20.98
C GLU A 242 11.77 20.32 22.42
N ALA A 243 12.98 20.07 22.96
CA ALA A 243 13.16 19.61 24.32
C ALA A 243 12.98 20.77 25.32
N VAL A 244 12.28 20.48 26.41
CA VAL A 244 11.95 21.44 27.46
C VAL A 244 12.21 20.79 28.81
N ASN A 245 12.95 21.47 29.67
CA ASN A 245 12.97 21.18 31.10
C ASN A 245 11.89 22.03 31.79
N PHE A 246 10.88 21.36 32.36
CA PHE A 246 9.79 22.01 33.07
C PHE A 246 9.49 21.26 34.36
N ASN A 247 9.49 21.96 35.50
CA ASN A 247 9.32 21.36 36.83
C ASN A 247 10.25 20.15 37.10
N GLY A 248 11.50 20.25 36.66
CA GLY A 248 12.51 19.19 36.82
C GLY A 248 12.29 17.95 35.92
N LYS A 249 11.37 18.02 34.95
CA LYS A 249 11.08 16.94 33.99
C LYS A 249 11.56 17.33 32.60
N ASN A 250 12.14 16.37 31.89
CA ASN A 250 12.47 16.51 30.47
C ASN A 250 11.24 16.13 29.64
N LEU A 251 10.69 17.10 28.93
CA LEU A 251 9.48 17.01 28.13
C LEU A 251 9.74 17.54 26.72
N TYR A 252 8.77 17.38 25.84
CA TYR A 252 8.81 17.80 24.45
C TYR A 252 7.51 18.46 24.05
N VAL A 253 7.58 19.45 23.16
CA VAL A 253 6.40 20.16 22.66
C VAL A 253 5.58 19.25 21.73
N TYR A 254 4.43 18.77 22.19
CA TYR A 254 3.50 17.94 21.41
C TYR A 254 2.56 18.77 20.54
N LYS A 255 2.09 19.91 21.08
CA LYS A 255 1.20 20.86 20.42
C LYS A 255 1.61 22.28 20.76
N ALA A 256 1.59 23.15 19.76
CA ALA A 256 1.86 24.57 19.90
C ALA A 256 0.67 25.37 19.36
N ILE A 257 0.20 26.33 20.14
CA ILE A 257 -0.84 27.27 19.75
C ILE A 257 -0.29 28.67 19.99
N ILE A 258 -0.22 29.47 18.92
CA ILE A 258 0.05 30.90 19.00
C ILE A 258 -1.29 31.60 18.85
N GLU A 259 -1.66 32.42 19.82
CA GLU A 259 -2.92 33.17 19.84
C GLU A 259 -2.64 34.65 20.09
N ILE A 260 -3.43 35.48 19.43
CA ILE A 260 -3.52 36.90 19.73
C ILE A 260 -4.98 37.26 19.91
N CYS A 261 -5.30 37.70 21.12
CA CYS A 261 -6.61 38.20 21.51
C CYS A 261 -6.39 39.56 22.18
N ASP A 262 -7.14 40.59 21.78
CA ASP A 262 -7.10 41.92 22.39
C ASP A 262 -5.68 42.51 22.57
N SER A 263 -4.82 42.31 21.56
CA SER A 263 -3.42 42.78 21.47
C SER A 263 -2.39 42.05 22.34
N GLU A 264 -2.76 40.99 23.05
CA GLU A 264 -1.81 40.17 23.82
C GLU A 264 -1.33 38.95 23.00
N PHE A 265 0.00 38.79 22.88
CA PHE A 265 0.61 37.65 22.20
C PHE A 265 0.84 36.50 23.17
N ILE A 266 0.19 35.36 22.92
CA ILE A 266 0.17 34.23 23.86
C ILE A 266 0.64 32.96 23.15
N ASN A 267 1.69 32.32 23.68
CA ASN A 267 2.07 30.97 23.25
C ASN A 267 1.59 29.95 24.27
N LYS A 268 0.76 29.01 23.83
CA LYS A 268 0.29 27.86 24.62
C LYS A 268 0.92 26.59 24.08
N TYR A 269 1.46 25.77 24.98
CA TYR A 269 2.08 24.50 24.62
C TYR A 269 1.49 23.35 25.41
N VAL A 270 1.35 22.21 24.75
CA VAL A 270 1.13 20.91 25.39
C VAL A 270 2.45 20.17 25.39
N LEU A 271 3.01 19.92 26.57
CA LEU A 271 4.27 19.19 26.74
C LEU A 271 4.00 17.75 27.16
N ARG A 272 4.74 16.79 26.59
CA ARG A 272 4.68 15.36 26.93
C ARG A 272 6.09 14.80 27.08
N ASP A 273 6.24 13.68 27.79
CA ASP A 273 7.51 12.97 27.77
C ASP A 273 7.75 12.25 26.44
N GLU A 274 8.99 11.83 26.18
CA GLU A 274 9.40 11.17 24.94
C GLU A 274 8.51 9.96 24.57
N LYS A 275 8.14 9.13 25.55
CA LYS A 275 7.29 7.96 25.28
C LYS A 275 5.85 8.38 24.99
N GLY A 276 5.34 9.42 25.64
CA GLY A 276 4.04 10.03 25.37
C GLY A 276 3.87 10.60 23.97
N MET A 277 4.98 10.85 23.26
CA MET A 277 5.01 11.29 21.86
C MET A 277 4.78 10.16 20.86
N LYS A 278 4.91 8.88 21.28
CA LYS A 278 4.81 7.74 20.37
C LYS A 278 3.42 7.66 19.72
N ILE A 279 3.41 7.35 18.43
CA ILE A 279 2.20 7.18 17.62
C ILE A 279 1.94 5.68 17.45
N GLN A 280 0.68 5.27 17.55
CA GLN A 280 0.27 3.89 17.30
C GLN A 280 0.45 3.56 15.82
N LYS A 281 0.89 2.34 15.52
CA LYS A 281 0.97 1.83 14.15
C LYS A 281 -0.42 1.90 13.50
N ARG A 282 -0.47 2.52 12.32
CA ARG A 282 -1.68 2.68 11.52
C ARG A 282 -1.71 1.63 10.41
N TYR A 283 -2.93 1.31 10.00
CA TYR A 283 -3.23 0.34 8.96
C TYR A 283 -4.17 0.93 7.93
N ASN A 284 -4.15 0.39 6.71
CA ASN A 284 -5.15 0.71 5.70
C ASN A 284 -6.23 -0.37 5.68
N ASP A 285 -7.25 -0.20 6.52
CA ASP A 285 -8.35 -1.17 6.66
C ASP A 285 -9.20 -1.33 5.40
N LYS A 286 -9.07 -0.41 4.44
CA LYS A 286 -9.73 -0.51 3.12
C LYS A 286 -9.15 -1.66 2.27
N LEU A 287 -8.04 -2.27 2.70
CA LEU A 287 -7.46 -3.45 2.07
C LEU A 287 -8.20 -4.74 2.45
N ILE A 288 -8.92 -4.79 3.58
CA ILE A 288 -9.56 -6.02 4.05
C ILE A 288 -10.55 -6.54 3.00
N GLY A 289 -10.31 -7.74 2.49
CA GLY A 289 -11.13 -8.38 1.47
C GLY A 289 -10.92 -7.85 0.04
N LEU A 290 -9.98 -6.92 -0.17
CA LEU A 290 -9.69 -6.35 -1.48
C LEU A 290 -9.06 -7.40 -2.40
N SER A 291 -9.41 -7.34 -3.69
CA SER A 291 -8.74 -8.10 -4.75
C SER A 291 -8.27 -7.16 -5.85
N LEU A 292 -6.96 -6.98 -5.98
CA LEU A 292 -6.37 -6.19 -7.05
C LEU A 292 -6.10 -7.07 -8.27
N LYS A 293 -6.55 -6.65 -9.46
CA LYS A 293 -6.29 -7.37 -10.70
C LYS A 293 -4.85 -7.17 -11.16
N GLY A 294 -4.31 -8.17 -11.83
CA GLY A 294 -3.00 -8.07 -12.47
C GLY A 294 -2.70 -9.27 -13.36
N ASN A 295 -1.48 -9.29 -13.87
CA ASN A 295 -0.96 -10.36 -14.73
C ASN A 295 0.31 -10.97 -14.14
N ILE A 296 0.52 -12.25 -14.40
CA ILE A 296 1.72 -12.98 -14.02
C ILE A 296 2.93 -12.46 -14.82
N LEU A 297 3.96 -11.99 -14.11
CA LEU A 297 5.27 -11.64 -14.66
C LEU A 297 6.23 -12.83 -14.65
N ASP A 298 6.13 -13.66 -13.62
CA ASP A 298 6.97 -14.83 -13.46
C ASP A 298 6.36 -15.87 -12.52
N THR A 299 6.84 -17.10 -12.65
CA THR A 299 6.39 -18.22 -11.83
C THR A 299 7.57 -19.06 -11.40
N LYS A 300 7.64 -19.39 -10.11
CA LYS A 300 8.67 -20.26 -9.54
C LYS A 300 8.06 -21.07 -8.42
N ASN A 301 8.12 -22.39 -8.51
CA ASN A 301 7.48 -23.28 -7.54
C ASN A 301 6.01 -22.87 -7.31
N ASP A 302 5.61 -22.62 -6.07
CA ASP A 302 4.30 -22.21 -5.59
C ASP A 302 4.12 -20.69 -5.46
N VAL A 303 5.07 -19.90 -5.97
CA VAL A 303 5.03 -18.43 -5.93
C VAL A 303 5.00 -17.80 -7.32
N VAL A 304 4.44 -16.59 -7.38
CA VAL A 304 4.30 -15.80 -8.61
C VAL A 304 4.76 -14.35 -8.41
N LYS A 305 5.30 -13.74 -9.47
CA LYS A 305 5.49 -12.28 -9.55
C LYS A 305 4.33 -11.68 -10.33
N ILE A 306 3.86 -10.52 -9.90
CA ILE A 306 2.63 -9.91 -10.43
C ILE A 306 2.88 -8.46 -10.86
N LYS A 307 2.42 -8.12 -12.06
CA LYS A 307 2.17 -6.73 -12.44
C LYS A 307 0.71 -6.43 -12.13
N LEU A 308 0.45 -5.51 -11.22
CA LEU A 308 -0.92 -5.09 -10.91
C LEU A 308 -1.40 -4.04 -11.91
N ASP A 309 -2.69 -4.09 -12.26
CA ASP A 309 -3.30 -3.17 -13.25
C ASP A 309 -3.31 -1.71 -12.77
N ILE A 310 -3.23 -1.50 -11.45
CA ILE A 310 -3.21 -0.17 -10.85
C ILE A 310 -1.85 0.52 -11.02
N ASP A 311 -0.81 -0.23 -11.35
CA ASP A 311 0.54 0.29 -11.54
C ASP A 311 0.83 0.45 -13.04
N SER A 312 1.42 1.59 -13.42
CA SER A 312 1.78 1.85 -14.82
C SER A 312 2.82 0.85 -15.34
N SER A 313 3.78 0.47 -14.50
CA SER A 313 4.86 -0.46 -14.78
C SER A 313 5.27 -1.23 -13.53
N GLN A 314 5.91 -2.38 -13.74
CA GLN A 314 6.51 -3.17 -12.67
C GLN A 314 7.75 -3.87 -13.23
N ASN A 315 8.91 -3.61 -12.62
CA ASN A 315 10.13 -4.32 -13.00
C ASN A 315 10.05 -5.77 -12.54
N LYS A 316 10.20 -6.72 -13.47
CA LYS A 316 10.17 -8.16 -13.19
C LYS A 316 11.27 -8.59 -12.22
N ASP A 317 12.46 -8.01 -12.30
CA ASP A 317 13.61 -8.47 -11.53
C ASP A 317 13.46 -8.13 -10.05
N THR A 318 12.88 -6.97 -9.75
CA THR A 318 12.69 -6.49 -8.38
C THR A 318 11.27 -6.68 -7.83
N ALA A 319 10.31 -7.13 -8.65
CA ALA A 319 8.97 -7.48 -8.17
C ALA A 319 9.00 -8.59 -7.11
N LYS A 320 8.11 -8.48 -6.13
CA LYS A 320 7.96 -9.41 -5.00
C LYS A 320 7.33 -10.73 -5.46
N TRP A 321 7.74 -11.82 -4.81
CA TRP A 321 7.09 -13.12 -4.93
C TRP A 321 5.89 -13.21 -3.99
N PHE A 322 4.74 -13.60 -4.53
CA PHE A 322 3.51 -13.84 -3.78
C PHE A 322 3.16 -15.33 -3.78
N PRO A 323 2.73 -15.90 -2.65
CA PRO A 323 2.16 -17.24 -2.62
C PRO A 323 0.97 -17.34 -3.57
N TYR A 324 0.83 -18.46 -4.27
CA TYR A 324 -0.34 -18.75 -5.10
C TYR A 324 -1.28 -19.73 -4.41
N SER A 325 -2.56 -19.36 -4.29
CA SER A 325 -3.59 -20.21 -3.73
C SER A 325 -3.95 -21.34 -4.69
N THR A 326 -3.79 -22.58 -4.24
CA THR A 326 -4.25 -23.78 -4.94
C THR A 326 -5.51 -24.36 -4.30
N VAL A 327 -6.29 -25.09 -5.11
CA VAL A 327 -7.55 -25.73 -4.71
C VAL A 327 -7.33 -26.85 -3.68
N TYR A 328 -6.16 -27.49 -3.70
CA TYR A 328 -5.81 -28.58 -2.80
C TYR A 328 -4.29 -28.65 -2.64
N SER A 329 -3.81 -28.71 -1.40
CA SER A 329 -2.40 -28.88 -1.07
C SER A 329 -2.25 -29.62 0.27
N SER A 330 -1.27 -30.50 0.36
CA SER A 330 -0.88 -31.23 1.57
C SER A 330 0.63 -31.12 1.79
N GLU A 331 1.08 -31.30 3.03
CA GLU A 331 2.50 -31.16 3.43
C GLU A 331 3.43 -32.16 2.73
N ASP A 332 2.91 -33.30 2.27
CA ASP A 332 3.65 -34.34 1.56
C ASP A 332 3.85 -34.07 0.05
N GLY A 333 3.37 -32.92 -0.44
CA GLY A 333 3.43 -32.53 -1.86
C GLY A 333 2.26 -33.05 -2.69
N THR A 334 1.28 -33.75 -2.10
CA THR A 334 0.04 -34.13 -2.77
C THR A 334 -0.84 -32.89 -2.94
N GLY A 335 -1.24 -32.57 -4.17
CA GLY A 335 -2.05 -31.38 -4.40
C GLY A 335 -2.45 -31.14 -5.84
N TRP A 336 -3.24 -30.09 -6.04
CA TRP A 336 -3.56 -29.54 -7.35
C TRP A 336 -2.46 -28.57 -7.79
N TYR A 337 -1.36 -29.08 -8.32
CA TYR A 337 -0.26 -28.22 -8.79
C TYR A 337 -0.49 -27.75 -10.22
N CYS A 338 -1.21 -26.63 -10.37
CA CYS A 338 -1.52 -26.00 -11.66
C CYS A 338 -1.17 -24.51 -11.60
N MET A 339 0.13 -24.20 -11.66
CA MET A 339 0.62 -22.83 -11.66
C MET A 339 0.14 -22.08 -12.91
N PRO A 340 -0.23 -20.80 -12.78
CA PRO A 340 -0.59 -19.98 -13.94
C PRO A 340 0.61 -19.75 -14.85
N GLU A 341 0.38 -19.31 -16.07
CA GLU A 341 1.45 -18.99 -17.02
C GLU A 341 1.76 -17.49 -17.03
N VAL A 342 2.97 -17.12 -17.47
CA VAL A 342 3.33 -15.71 -17.70
C VAL A 342 2.31 -15.07 -18.65
N GLY A 343 1.77 -13.92 -18.24
CA GLY A 343 0.70 -13.20 -18.94
C GLY A 343 -0.72 -13.55 -18.47
N ASP A 344 -0.92 -14.65 -17.75
CA ASP A 344 -2.25 -15.00 -17.22
C ASP A 344 -2.75 -13.94 -16.27
N ALA A 345 -4.05 -13.66 -16.34
CA ALA A 345 -4.71 -12.75 -15.42
C ALA A 345 -4.99 -13.43 -14.09
N ILE A 346 -4.68 -12.73 -13.00
CA ILE A 346 -4.87 -13.17 -11.63
C ILE A 346 -5.48 -12.04 -10.79
N ARG A 347 -5.69 -12.31 -9.50
CA ARG A 347 -5.97 -11.28 -8.50
C ARG A 347 -5.01 -11.44 -7.33
N LEU A 348 -4.49 -10.35 -6.81
CA LEU A 348 -3.82 -10.30 -5.52
C LEU A 348 -4.87 -10.00 -4.45
N TYR A 349 -5.09 -10.95 -3.55
CA TYR A 349 -6.10 -10.87 -2.50
C TYR A 349 -5.47 -10.47 -1.16
N PHE A 350 -6.16 -9.60 -0.43
CA PHE A 350 -5.76 -9.10 0.88
C PHE A 350 -6.77 -9.64 1.92
N PRO A 351 -6.40 -10.67 2.70
CA PRO A 351 -7.32 -11.24 3.69
C PRO A 351 -7.56 -10.30 4.88
N ASP A 352 -6.61 -9.41 5.17
CA ASP A 352 -6.64 -8.45 6.27
C ASP A 352 -5.96 -7.12 5.84
N ASN A 353 -5.64 -6.28 6.81
CA ASN A 353 -5.01 -4.98 6.62
C ASN A 353 -3.46 -5.03 6.67
N GLU A 354 -2.86 -6.23 6.70
CA GLU A 354 -1.41 -6.44 6.68
C GLU A 354 -0.98 -6.95 5.30
N GLU A 355 -0.35 -6.07 4.50
CA GLU A 355 -0.01 -6.35 3.10
C GLU A 355 0.91 -7.57 2.90
N LYS A 356 1.66 -7.98 3.93
CA LYS A 356 2.50 -9.19 3.91
C LYS A 356 1.69 -10.49 3.78
N ASN A 357 0.41 -10.46 4.18
CA ASN A 357 -0.49 -11.62 4.14
C ASN A 357 -1.19 -11.74 2.78
N ALA A 358 -0.89 -10.85 1.83
CA ALA A 358 -1.47 -10.89 0.51
C ALA A 358 -0.98 -12.11 -0.30
N TYR A 359 -1.89 -12.74 -1.04
CA TYR A 359 -1.57 -13.89 -1.88
C TYR A 359 -2.35 -13.86 -3.19
N ALA A 360 -1.79 -14.52 -4.21
CA ALA A 360 -2.36 -14.58 -5.53
C ALA A 360 -3.47 -15.64 -5.60
N ILE A 361 -4.60 -15.28 -6.22
CA ILE A 361 -5.71 -16.17 -6.52
C ILE A 361 -6.04 -16.10 -8.02
N SER A 362 -6.72 -17.14 -8.53
CA SER A 362 -7.18 -17.15 -9.91
C SER A 362 -8.13 -15.98 -10.21
N SER A 363 -8.07 -15.44 -11.43
CA SER A 363 -9.02 -14.41 -11.87
C SER A 363 -10.38 -15.01 -12.25
N VAL A 364 -11.39 -14.15 -12.36
CA VAL A 364 -12.66 -14.54 -13.01
C VAL A 364 -12.39 -14.74 -14.49
N ASN A 365 -13.06 -15.74 -15.08
CA ASN A 365 -12.92 -16.11 -16.48
C ASN A 365 -12.98 -14.86 -17.39
N LEU A 366 -11.84 -14.55 -17.99
CA LEU A 366 -11.74 -13.57 -19.07
C LEU A 366 -12.30 -14.17 -20.35
N LYS A 367 -12.72 -13.30 -21.28
CA LYS A 367 -13.18 -13.72 -22.60
C LYS A 367 -12.07 -14.52 -23.29
N SER A 368 -12.37 -15.75 -23.67
CA SER A 368 -11.38 -16.60 -24.36
C SER A 368 -11.00 -15.98 -25.70
N SER A 369 -9.71 -16.00 -26.03
CA SER A 369 -9.21 -15.68 -27.37
C SER A 369 -9.74 -16.65 -28.44
N ASN A 370 -10.17 -17.85 -28.03
CA ASN A 370 -10.86 -18.79 -28.88
C ASN A 370 -12.34 -18.86 -28.46
N SER A 371 -13.20 -18.18 -29.21
CA SER A 371 -14.64 -18.10 -28.93
C SER A 371 -15.37 -19.45 -28.89
N LYS A 372 -14.79 -20.51 -29.47
CA LYS A 372 -15.35 -21.87 -29.38
C LYS A 372 -15.02 -22.54 -28.05
N LYS A 373 -13.87 -22.24 -27.45
CA LYS A 373 -13.49 -22.78 -26.14
C LYS A 373 -14.32 -22.13 -25.05
N ARG A 374 -14.96 -22.95 -24.19
CA ARG A 374 -15.84 -22.51 -23.10
C ARG A 374 -17.12 -21.79 -23.57
N SER A 375 -17.61 -22.14 -24.76
CA SER A 375 -18.89 -21.63 -25.29
C SER A 375 -20.09 -22.49 -24.89
N ASP A 376 -19.88 -23.80 -24.70
CA ASP A 376 -20.91 -24.76 -24.28
C ASP A 376 -20.66 -25.18 -22.82
N PRO A 377 -21.54 -24.81 -21.87
CA PRO A 377 -21.39 -25.18 -20.47
C PRO A 377 -21.56 -26.68 -20.21
N SER A 378 -22.10 -27.48 -21.14
CA SER A 378 -22.19 -28.94 -21.01
C SER A 378 -20.83 -29.63 -21.19
N VAL A 379 -19.90 -28.99 -21.91
CA VAL A 379 -18.55 -29.52 -22.18
C VAL A 379 -17.55 -28.98 -21.14
N LYS A 380 -17.06 -29.85 -20.28
CA LYS A 380 -16.00 -29.54 -19.30
C LYS A 380 -14.64 -29.90 -19.91
N ASN A 381 -13.66 -29.02 -19.77
CA ASN A 381 -12.32 -29.22 -20.34
C ASN A 381 -11.24 -28.72 -19.38
N ILE A 382 -10.24 -29.57 -19.13
CA ILE A 382 -8.98 -29.20 -18.53
C ILE A 382 -7.90 -29.34 -19.59
N GLY A 383 -7.22 -28.25 -19.93
CA GLY A 383 -6.22 -28.27 -20.99
C GLY A 383 -5.05 -27.36 -20.75
N THR A 384 -3.92 -27.68 -21.38
CA THR A 384 -2.67 -26.93 -21.28
C THR A 384 -2.38 -26.15 -22.58
N LYS A 385 -1.46 -25.17 -22.54
CA LYS A 385 -0.99 -24.48 -23.75
C LYS A 385 -0.36 -25.42 -24.79
N TYR A 386 0.08 -26.60 -24.36
CA TYR A 386 0.70 -27.62 -25.20
C TYR A 386 -0.31 -28.51 -25.93
N GLY A 387 -1.61 -28.18 -25.85
CA GLY A 387 -2.67 -28.90 -26.55
C GLY A 387 -3.08 -30.22 -25.91
N LYS A 388 -2.59 -30.54 -24.70
CA LYS A 388 -3.03 -31.70 -23.92
C LYS A 388 -4.37 -31.38 -23.25
N GLN A 389 -5.35 -32.27 -23.33
CA GLN A 389 -6.69 -32.00 -22.81
C GLN A 389 -7.35 -33.24 -22.19
N LEU A 390 -8.15 -33.02 -21.16
CA LEU A 390 -9.19 -33.93 -20.67
C LEU A 390 -10.54 -33.26 -20.94
N VAL A 391 -11.39 -33.89 -21.75
CA VAL A 391 -12.68 -33.35 -22.16
C VAL A 391 -13.80 -34.29 -21.70
N MET A 392 -14.76 -33.76 -20.96
CA MET A 392 -15.97 -34.45 -20.55
C MET A 392 -17.17 -33.75 -21.18
N LYS A 393 -17.94 -34.47 -22.01
CA LYS A 393 -19.09 -33.96 -22.74
C LYS A 393 -20.22 -34.99 -22.73
N PRO A 394 -21.47 -34.61 -23.03
CA PRO A 394 -22.54 -35.59 -23.20
C PRO A 394 -22.13 -36.69 -24.18
N GLY A 395 -22.28 -37.96 -23.79
CA GLY A 395 -21.96 -39.12 -24.60
C GLY A 395 -20.48 -39.55 -24.62
N ALA A 396 -19.53 -38.78 -24.06
CA ALA A 396 -18.11 -39.14 -24.14
C ALA A 396 -17.17 -38.51 -23.10
N VAL A 397 -16.09 -39.24 -22.79
CA VAL A 397 -14.88 -38.73 -22.12
C VAL A 397 -13.68 -38.92 -23.06
N GLU A 398 -12.88 -37.87 -23.25
CA GLU A 398 -11.74 -37.85 -24.16
C GLU A 398 -10.46 -37.39 -23.45
N ILE A 399 -9.37 -38.13 -23.64
CA ILE A 399 -8.00 -37.76 -23.24
C ILE A 399 -7.21 -37.51 -24.52
N ILE A 400 -6.77 -36.28 -24.71
CA ILE A 400 -6.13 -35.81 -25.94
C ILE A 400 -4.67 -35.48 -25.62
N GLY A 401 -3.76 -36.23 -26.25
CA GLY A 401 -2.31 -36.03 -26.15
C GLY A 401 -1.76 -35.06 -27.20
N GLY A 402 -2.58 -34.47 -28.06
CA GLY A 402 -2.18 -33.65 -29.22
C GLY A 402 -2.92 -34.10 -30.47
N ASN A 403 -2.53 -33.61 -31.65
CA ASN A 403 -3.33 -33.76 -32.88
C ASN A 403 -3.72 -35.22 -33.23
N ASN A 404 -2.86 -36.21 -32.93
CA ASN A 404 -3.04 -37.60 -33.35
C ASN A 404 -3.04 -38.64 -32.21
N LEU A 405 -3.03 -38.19 -30.95
CA LEU A 405 -3.08 -39.08 -29.77
C LEU A 405 -4.41 -38.88 -29.05
N LEU A 406 -5.27 -39.89 -29.10
CA LEU A 406 -6.62 -39.86 -28.54
C LEU A 406 -6.93 -41.16 -27.82
N MET A 407 -7.38 -41.05 -26.58
CA MET A 407 -8.14 -42.09 -25.90
C MET A 407 -9.56 -41.56 -25.67
N ARG A 408 -10.57 -42.34 -26.01
CA ARG A 408 -11.96 -41.93 -25.89
C ARG A 408 -12.84 -43.06 -25.40
N MET A 409 -13.74 -42.72 -24.49
CA MET A 409 -14.81 -43.58 -24.01
C MET A 409 -16.13 -42.94 -24.44
N THR A 410 -17.02 -43.73 -25.03
CA THR A 410 -18.34 -43.25 -25.51
C THR A 410 -19.46 -44.16 -25.01
N ASP A 411 -20.64 -43.60 -24.77
CA ASP A 411 -21.80 -44.34 -24.25
C ASP A 411 -22.23 -45.47 -25.20
N ASP A 412 -22.23 -45.19 -26.52
CA ASP A 412 -22.70 -46.13 -27.55
C ASP A 412 -21.59 -46.97 -28.19
N GLY A 413 -20.34 -46.50 -28.17
CA GLY A 413 -19.22 -47.05 -28.93
C GLY A 413 -18.13 -47.72 -28.10
N GLY A 414 -18.21 -47.67 -26.77
CA GLY A 414 -17.19 -48.25 -25.88
C GLY A 414 -15.89 -47.45 -25.88
N ILE A 415 -14.74 -48.14 -25.87
CA ILE A 415 -13.40 -47.56 -25.68
C ILE A 415 -12.61 -47.58 -26.99
N GLU A 416 -12.00 -46.46 -27.35
CA GLU A 416 -11.14 -46.29 -28.52
C GLU A 416 -9.78 -45.68 -28.11
N ILE A 417 -8.69 -46.27 -28.61
CA ILE A 417 -7.32 -45.77 -28.47
C ILE A 417 -6.73 -45.57 -29.87
N LYS A 418 -6.34 -44.34 -30.20
CA LYS A 418 -5.77 -43.95 -31.49
C LYS A 418 -4.41 -43.28 -31.29
N SER A 419 -3.44 -43.73 -32.08
CA SER A 419 -2.08 -43.22 -32.07
C SER A 419 -1.46 -43.33 -33.45
N ASP A 420 -0.75 -42.30 -33.88
CA ASP A 420 0.15 -42.29 -35.04
C ASP A 420 1.59 -42.71 -34.67
N LYS A 421 1.78 -43.11 -33.41
CA LYS A 421 3.02 -43.67 -32.84
C LYS A 421 2.77 -45.08 -32.28
N LYS A 422 3.85 -45.75 -31.89
CA LYS A 422 3.81 -47.08 -31.26
C LYS A 422 2.92 -47.08 -30.00
N ILE A 423 2.07 -48.09 -29.89
CA ILE A 423 1.35 -48.45 -28.65
C ILE A 423 2.08 -49.65 -28.03
N ILE A 424 2.35 -49.60 -26.72
CA ILE A 424 3.00 -50.69 -25.97
C ILE A 424 2.06 -51.10 -24.84
N LEU A 425 1.79 -52.41 -24.74
CA LEU A 425 1.13 -53.04 -23.59
C LEU A 425 2.18 -53.95 -22.94
N ASP A 426 2.55 -53.65 -21.69
CA ASP A 426 3.62 -54.34 -20.96
C ASP A 426 3.16 -54.60 -19.52
N ALA A 427 3.34 -55.82 -19.04
CA ALA A 427 2.93 -56.27 -17.71
C ALA A 427 3.96 -57.25 -17.14
N GLN A 428 4.18 -57.20 -15.81
CA GLN A 428 5.05 -58.16 -15.11
C GLN A 428 4.40 -59.54 -14.93
N ASP A 429 3.07 -59.57 -15.00
CA ASP A 429 2.24 -60.76 -14.96
C ASP A 429 1.49 -60.87 -16.29
N ASP A 430 0.33 -61.54 -16.31
CA ASP A 430 -0.41 -61.78 -17.54
C ASP A 430 -1.09 -60.53 -18.15
N ILE A 431 -1.07 -60.43 -19.48
CA ILE A 431 -2.00 -59.58 -20.26
C ILE A 431 -3.10 -60.48 -20.83
N GLU A 432 -4.33 -60.33 -20.34
CA GLU A 432 -5.47 -61.13 -20.78
C GLU A 432 -6.41 -60.36 -21.72
N ILE A 433 -6.62 -60.88 -22.94
CA ILE A 433 -7.53 -60.31 -23.93
C ILE A 433 -8.70 -61.27 -24.19
N LYS A 434 -9.90 -60.94 -23.68
CA LYS A 434 -11.12 -61.74 -23.84
C LYS A 434 -12.20 -60.95 -24.57
N GLY A 435 -12.70 -61.50 -25.68
CA GLY A 435 -13.87 -60.98 -26.39
C GLY A 435 -14.96 -62.04 -26.47
N LYS A 436 -16.20 -61.73 -26.05
CA LYS A 436 -17.33 -62.69 -26.12
C LYS A 436 -17.70 -63.05 -27.56
N ALA A 437 -17.62 -62.08 -28.47
CA ALA A 437 -17.97 -62.26 -29.87
C ALA A 437 -16.73 -62.54 -30.74
N LYS A 438 -15.77 -61.61 -30.75
CA LYS A 438 -14.58 -61.71 -31.60
C LYS A 438 -13.41 -60.92 -31.01
N VAL A 439 -12.20 -61.47 -31.14
CA VAL A 439 -10.93 -60.74 -31.03
C VAL A 439 -10.33 -60.63 -32.43
N SER A 440 -9.91 -59.43 -32.84
CA SER A 440 -9.35 -59.18 -34.16
C SER A 440 -8.03 -58.44 -34.04
N ILE A 441 -6.96 -59.01 -34.59
CA ILE A 441 -5.63 -58.39 -34.68
C ILE A 441 -5.31 -58.25 -36.16
N LYS A 442 -4.91 -57.05 -36.59
CA LYS A 442 -4.62 -56.72 -37.98
C LYS A 442 -3.40 -55.81 -38.04
N GLY A 443 -2.49 -56.07 -38.97
CA GLY A 443 -1.38 -55.21 -39.33
C GLY A 443 -1.18 -55.23 -40.84
N ASP A 444 -0.85 -54.08 -41.43
CA ASP A 444 -0.71 -53.96 -42.89
C ASP A 444 0.57 -54.65 -43.40
N GLU A 445 1.65 -54.64 -42.61
CA GLU A 445 2.92 -55.31 -42.94
C GLU A 445 3.06 -56.71 -42.34
N GLY A 446 2.26 -57.03 -41.32
CA GLY A 446 2.24 -58.33 -40.67
C GLY A 446 1.93 -58.33 -39.17
N VAL A 447 1.95 -59.52 -38.57
CA VAL A 447 1.74 -59.79 -37.13
C VAL A 447 2.78 -60.82 -36.65
N ASP A 448 3.53 -60.48 -35.60
CA ASP A 448 4.51 -61.36 -34.96
C ASP A 448 4.06 -61.76 -33.55
N LEU A 449 4.08 -63.06 -33.25
CA LEU A 449 3.86 -63.63 -31.92
C LEU A 449 5.11 -64.38 -31.48
N THR A 450 5.79 -63.89 -30.46
CA THR A 450 7.10 -64.41 -30.03
C THR A 450 7.08 -64.84 -28.57
N GLN A 451 7.61 -66.02 -28.29
CA GLN A 451 7.80 -66.56 -26.95
C GLN A 451 9.24 -67.09 -26.82
N ASN A 452 10.12 -66.36 -26.13
CA ASN A 452 11.57 -66.64 -26.09
C ASN A 452 12.17 -66.80 -27.50
N SER A 453 12.64 -68.01 -27.84
CA SER A 453 13.22 -68.34 -29.15
C SER A 453 12.19 -68.88 -30.16
N ALA A 454 10.93 -69.09 -29.75
CA ALA A 454 9.85 -69.49 -30.64
C ALA A 454 9.16 -68.25 -31.22
N ASN A 455 8.87 -68.28 -32.52
CA ASN A 455 8.23 -67.18 -33.25
C ASN A 455 7.20 -67.71 -34.27
N LEU A 456 6.06 -67.04 -34.34
CA LEU A 456 5.04 -67.15 -35.37
C LEU A 456 4.89 -65.78 -36.05
N ALA A 457 5.26 -65.69 -37.32
CA ALA A 457 5.20 -64.49 -38.13
C ALA A 457 4.15 -64.64 -39.24
N ILE A 458 3.21 -63.70 -39.33
CA ILE A 458 2.15 -63.64 -40.35
C ILE A 458 2.41 -62.43 -41.25
N LYS A 459 2.77 -62.64 -42.51
CA LYS A 459 2.97 -61.60 -43.54
C LYS A 459 2.22 -61.96 -44.84
N ASP A 460 2.91 -62.02 -45.98
CA ASP A 460 2.38 -62.62 -47.23
C ASP A 460 2.14 -64.14 -47.06
N ASP A 461 2.94 -64.77 -46.21
CA ASP A 461 2.93 -66.17 -45.83
C ASP A 461 3.03 -66.33 -44.29
N VAL A 462 2.68 -67.52 -43.78
CA VAL A 462 2.74 -67.85 -42.35
C VAL A 462 4.01 -68.64 -42.07
N LYS A 463 4.91 -68.10 -41.25
CA LYS A 463 6.20 -68.72 -40.90
C LYS A 463 6.27 -69.02 -39.40
N MET A 464 6.68 -70.24 -39.07
CA MET A 464 6.89 -70.70 -37.69
C MET A 464 8.33 -71.16 -37.50
N THR A 465 9.00 -70.70 -36.44
CA THR A 465 10.38 -71.11 -36.10
C THR A 465 10.51 -71.38 -34.60
N GLY A 466 11.21 -72.45 -34.22
CA GLY A 466 11.46 -72.82 -32.82
C GLY A 466 12.16 -74.19 -32.69
N GLY A 467 12.64 -74.53 -31.50
CA GLY A 467 13.41 -75.78 -31.27
C GLY A 467 12.63 -77.08 -31.54
N LYS A 468 11.30 -77.04 -31.45
CA LYS A 468 10.37 -78.07 -31.93
C LYS A 468 9.11 -77.38 -32.45
N VAL A 469 8.78 -77.56 -33.73
CA VAL A 469 7.54 -77.08 -34.35
C VAL A 469 6.65 -78.29 -34.62
N LYS A 470 5.45 -78.33 -34.03
CA LYS A 470 4.46 -79.39 -34.28
C LYS A 470 3.26 -78.74 -34.96
N ILE A 471 3.04 -79.06 -36.23
CA ILE A 471 1.87 -78.65 -37.01
C ILE A 471 0.95 -79.87 -37.02
N GLU A 472 -0.20 -79.78 -36.37
CA GLU A 472 -1.25 -80.81 -36.39
C GLU A 472 -2.38 -80.44 -37.34
#